data_AF-A0A1M7JR51-F1
#
_entry.id   AF-A0A1M7JR51-F1
#
_cell.length_a   1.000
_cell.length_b   1.000
_cell.length_c   1.000
_cell.angle_alpha   90.00
_cell.angle_beta   90.00
_cell.angle_gamma   90.00
#
_symmetry.space_group_name_H-M   'P 1'
#
loop_
_entity.id
_entity.type
_entity.pdbx_description
1 polymer ?
#
loop_
_entity_poly.entity_id
_entity_poly.type
_entity_poly.pdbx_seq_one_letter_code
_entity_poly.pdbx_strand_id
1 'polypeptide(L)'
;MKYKFQVVIPLTYSDKNIEVEADFTDEEATQIKEVIANNAERADESLLPLLSDEAPELYDKFWDAICRPIFLELLIDGMNNYGNDIKLDEDDIEDYREADFDKVFAMYGNSIEIDPFNDCKCQIPAEWLPK
;
A
#
# COMPACT_ATOMS: atom_id res chain seq x y z
N MET A 1 -3.88 5.47 17.18
CA MET A 1 -5.08 4.67 16.91
C MET A 1 -4.87 3.96 15.59
N LYS A 2 -5.31 2.70 15.49
CA LYS A 2 -5.18 1.91 14.26
C LYS A 2 -6.37 2.15 13.37
N TYR A 3 -6.11 2.49 12.11
CA TYR A 3 -7.11 2.66 11.07
C TYR A 3 -6.85 1.68 9.95
N LYS A 4 -7.93 1.12 9.39
CA LYS A 4 -7.87 0.11 8.33
C LYS A 4 -8.13 0.76 6.98
N PHE A 5 -7.28 0.42 6.01
CA PHE A 5 -7.39 0.90 4.64
C PHE A 5 -7.38 -0.28 3.68
N GLN A 6 -8.16 -0.17 2.62
CA GLN A 6 -8.12 -1.13 1.52
C GLN A 6 -7.13 -0.64 0.47
N VAL A 7 -6.17 -1.49 0.09
CA VAL A 7 -5.20 -1.21 -0.96
C VAL A 7 -5.39 -2.22 -2.07
N VAL A 8 -5.62 -1.71 -3.28
CA VAL A 8 -5.73 -2.51 -4.50
C VAL A 8 -4.36 -2.53 -5.17
N ILE A 9 -3.83 -3.72 -5.47
CA ILE A 9 -2.54 -3.92 -6.14
C ILE A 9 -2.82 -4.59 -7.49
N PRO A 10 -2.50 -3.95 -8.62
CA PRO A 10 -2.64 -4.55 -9.94
C PRO A 10 -1.53 -5.59 -10.14
N LEU A 11 -1.87 -6.88 -10.08
CA LEU A 11 -0.93 -7.97 -10.36
C LEU A 11 -1.11 -8.48 -11.80
N THR A 12 -0.17 -9.31 -12.28
CA THR A 12 -0.11 -9.79 -13.67
C THR A 12 -1.44 -10.30 -14.24
N TYR A 13 -2.22 -11.06 -13.45
CA TYR A 13 -3.44 -11.72 -13.91
C TYR A 13 -4.72 -11.30 -13.18
N SER A 14 -4.61 -10.63 -12.03
CA SER A 14 -5.76 -10.19 -11.26
C SER A 14 -5.37 -9.16 -10.21
N ASP A 15 -6.18 -8.13 -10.04
CA ASP A 15 -6.04 -7.20 -8.92
C ASP A 15 -6.17 -7.94 -7.58
N LYS A 16 -5.27 -7.63 -6.65
CA LYS A 16 -5.32 -8.10 -5.27
C LYS A 16 -5.77 -7.00 -4.35
N ASN A 17 -6.76 -7.29 -3.52
CA ASN A 17 -7.19 -6.39 -2.46
C ASN A 17 -6.55 -6.85 -1.15
N ILE A 18 -5.85 -5.95 -0.48
CA ILE A 18 -5.30 -6.19 0.85
C ILE A 18 -5.85 -5.15 1.84
N GLU A 19 -6.06 -5.59 3.07
CA GLU A 19 -6.35 -4.70 4.20
C GLU A 19 -5.02 -4.36 4.90
N VAL A 20 -4.78 -3.08 5.13
CA VAL A 20 -3.58 -2.61 5.84
C VAL A 20 -3.99 -1.75 7.03
N GLU A 21 -3.28 -1.91 8.15
CA GLU A 21 -3.47 -1.08 9.34
C GLU A 21 -2.40 0.02 9.38
N ALA A 22 -2.82 1.27 9.52
CA ALA A 22 -1.94 2.41 9.74
C ALA A 22 -2.24 3.07 11.09
N ASP A 23 -1.19 3.46 11.80
CA ASP A 23 -1.29 4.08 13.12
C ASP A 23 -1.30 5.62 13.00
N PHE A 24 -2.45 6.23 13.26
CA PHE A 24 -2.62 7.68 13.31
C PHE A 24 -3.14 8.14 14.67
N THR A 25 -2.70 9.29 15.15
CA THR A 25 -3.32 10.02 16.25
C THR A 25 -4.66 10.59 15.81
N ASP A 26 -5.48 11.02 16.77
CA ASP A 26 -6.78 11.64 16.48
C ASP A 26 -6.63 12.94 15.69
N GLU A 27 -5.56 13.69 15.95
CA GLU A 27 -5.22 14.93 15.25
C GLU A 27 -4.81 14.63 13.79
N GLU A 28 -3.91 13.67 13.58
CA GLU A 28 -3.50 13.23 12.23
C GLU A 28 -4.69 12.69 11.43
N ALA A 29 -5.52 11.85 12.04
CA ALA A 29 -6.72 11.32 11.37
C ALA A 29 -7.75 12.42 11.06
N THR A 30 -7.82 13.47 11.88
CA THR A 30 -8.65 14.65 11.60
C THR A 30 -8.09 15.42 10.41
N GLN A 31 -6.78 15.65 10.36
CA GLN A 31 -6.12 16.30 9.23
C GLN A 31 -6.31 15.52 7.92
N ILE A 32 -6.21 14.19 7.93
CA ILE A 32 -6.47 13.37 6.73
C ILE A 32 -7.91 13.58 6.24
N LYS A 33 -8.90 13.58 7.16
CA LYS A 33 -10.31 13.83 6.79
C LYS A 33 -10.52 15.23 6.23
N GLU A 34 -9.83 16.24 6.74
CA GLU A 34 -9.86 17.59 6.20
C GLU A 34 -9.28 17.65 4.79
N VAL A 35 -8.14 16.98 4.54
CA VAL A 35 -7.56 16.86 3.19
C VAL A 35 -8.55 16.21 2.22
N ILE A 36 -9.19 15.10 2.62
CA ILE A 36 -10.21 14.41 1.82
C ILE A 36 -11.40 15.34 1.54
N ALA A 37 -11.90 16.05 2.56
CA ALA A 37 -13.04 16.94 2.40
C ALA A 37 -12.75 18.14 1.48
N ASN A 38 -11.53 18.70 1.57
CA ASN A 38 -11.08 19.80 0.72
C ASN A 38 -10.82 19.37 -0.72
N ASN A 39 -10.61 18.07 -0.95
CA ASN A 39 -10.38 17.47 -2.27
C ASN A 39 -11.51 16.50 -2.66
N ALA A 40 -12.75 16.78 -2.23
CA ALA A 40 -13.89 15.87 -2.43
C ALA A 40 -14.14 15.51 -3.91
N GLU A 41 -13.81 16.42 -4.82
CA GLU A 41 -13.90 16.23 -6.27
C GLU A 41 -12.83 15.29 -6.85
N ARG A 42 -11.81 14.98 -6.07
CA ARG A 42 -10.73 14.01 -6.34
C ARG A 42 -10.86 12.78 -5.45
N ALA A 43 -11.99 12.58 -4.76
CA ALA A 43 -12.13 11.49 -3.79
C ALA A 43 -12.16 10.09 -4.42
N ASP A 44 -12.33 10.01 -5.74
CA ASP A 44 -12.14 8.80 -6.54
C ASP A 44 -10.66 8.51 -6.85
N GLU A 45 -9.78 9.50 -6.67
CA GLU A 45 -8.33 9.30 -6.64
C GLU A 45 -7.91 8.45 -5.44
N SER A 46 -6.72 7.85 -5.53
CA SER A 46 -6.12 7.19 -4.38
C SER A 46 -5.86 8.21 -3.26
N LEU A 47 -5.85 7.75 -2.00
CA LEU A 47 -5.45 8.57 -0.86
C LEU A 47 -4.00 9.09 -0.97
N LEU A 48 -3.10 8.35 -1.61
CA LEU A 48 -1.67 8.68 -1.67
C LEU A 48 -1.39 10.01 -2.40
N PRO A 49 -1.91 10.27 -3.63
CA PRO A 49 -1.81 11.57 -4.27
C PRO A 49 -2.29 12.73 -3.39
N LEU A 50 -3.44 12.59 -2.73
CA LEU A 50 -4.00 13.64 -1.88
C LEU A 50 -3.08 13.99 -0.71
N LEU A 51 -2.54 12.96 -0.04
CA LEU A 51 -1.59 13.17 1.06
C LEU A 51 -0.25 13.73 0.55
N SER A 52 0.23 13.26 -0.62
CA SER A 52 1.47 13.76 -1.21
C SER A 52 1.39 15.26 -1.54
N ASP A 53 0.22 15.73 -2.00
CA ASP A 53 0.00 17.13 -2.35
C ASP A 53 -0.17 18.04 -1.11
N GLU A 54 -1.00 17.60 -0.15
CA GLU A 54 -1.51 18.48 0.92
C GLU A 54 -0.90 18.22 2.31
N ALA A 55 -0.36 17.01 2.53
CA ALA A 55 0.14 16.58 3.85
C ALA A 55 1.30 15.58 3.73
N PRO A 56 2.48 16.01 3.24
CA PRO A 56 3.61 15.10 2.93
C PRO A 56 4.09 14.29 4.14
N GLU A 57 4.03 14.83 5.36
CA GLU A 57 4.38 14.09 6.58
C GLU A 57 3.42 12.92 6.86
N LEU A 58 2.13 13.09 6.53
CA LEU A 58 1.12 12.04 6.64
C LEU A 58 1.23 11.04 5.48
N TYR A 59 1.66 11.50 4.30
CA TYR A 59 2.01 10.63 3.19
C TYR A 59 3.13 9.67 3.58
N ASP A 60 4.27 10.17 4.08
CA ASP A 60 5.42 9.33 4.44
C ASP A 60 5.02 8.27 5.47
N LYS A 61 4.28 8.69 6.51
CA LYS A 61 3.79 7.79 7.55
C LYS A 61 2.83 6.73 7.02
N PHE A 62 1.93 7.12 6.11
CA PHE A 62 1.01 6.17 5.50
C PHE A 62 1.74 5.22 4.55
N TRP A 63 2.67 5.73 3.77
CA TRP A 63 3.52 4.97 2.85
C TRP A 63 4.32 3.91 3.60
N ASP A 64 4.95 4.25 4.72
CA ASP A 64 5.68 3.30 5.56
C ASP A 64 4.80 2.13 6.04
N ALA A 65 3.51 2.39 6.30
CA ALA A 65 2.56 1.36 6.72
C ALA A 65 2.17 0.39 5.59
N ILE A 66 2.12 0.87 4.35
CA ILE A 66 1.61 0.07 3.20
C ILE A 66 2.71 -0.44 2.26
N CYS A 67 3.90 0.17 2.26
CA CYS A 67 4.98 -0.15 1.33
C CYS A 67 5.41 -1.62 1.45
N ARG A 68 5.61 -2.11 2.69
CA ARG A 68 5.96 -3.52 2.92
C ARG A 68 4.92 -4.50 2.36
N PRO A 69 3.62 -4.39 2.70
CA PRO A 69 2.59 -5.24 2.11
C PRO A 69 2.56 -5.22 0.59
N ILE A 70 2.68 -4.04 -0.04
CA ILE A 70 2.68 -3.91 -1.50
C ILE A 70 3.91 -4.59 -2.10
N PHE A 71 5.09 -4.31 -1.54
CA PHE A 71 6.36 -4.88 -1.99
C PHE A 71 6.34 -6.41 -2.00
N LEU A 72 5.84 -7.03 -0.94
CA LEU A 72 5.78 -8.48 -0.84
C LEU A 72 4.87 -9.09 -1.90
N GLU A 73 3.70 -8.49 -2.14
CA GLU A 73 2.75 -9.01 -3.12
C GLU A 73 3.28 -8.86 -4.56
N LEU A 74 3.94 -7.75 -4.88
CA LEU A 74 4.62 -7.57 -6.17
C LEU A 74 5.82 -8.51 -6.33
N LEU A 75 6.59 -8.78 -5.26
CA LEU A 75 7.68 -9.75 -5.28
C LEU A 75 7.15 -11.16 -5.58
N ILE A 76 6.11 -11.58 -4.89
CA ILE A 76 5.50 -12.90 -5.07
C ILE A 76 4.93 -13.04 -6.48
N ASP A 77 4.25 -12.01 -7.00
CA ASP A 77 3.75 -11.99 -8.38
C ASP A 77 4.90 -12.08 -9.39
N GLY A 78 5.94 -11.28 -9.17
CA GLY A 78 7.21 -11.32 -9.89
C GLY A 78 7.80 -12.73 -9.98
N MET A 79 7.98 -13.37 -8.83
CA MET A 79 8.58 -14.70 -8.73
C MET A 79 7.73 -15.78 -9.39
N ASN A 80 6.40 -15.70 -9.28
CA ASN A 80 5.50 -16.72 -9.82
C ASN A 80 5.21 -16.58 -11.33
N ASN A 81 5.34 -15.37 -11.88
CA ASN A 81 4.85 -15.07 -13.22
C ASN A 81 5.94 -14.56 -14.18
N TYR A 82 7.11 -14.12 -13.69
CA TYR A 82 8.18 -13.59 -14.53
C TYR A 82 9.51 -14.31 -14.31
N GLY A 83 9.94 -15.07 -15.33
CA GLY A 83 11.33 -15.49 -15.51
C GLY A 83 11.85 -16.62 -14.62
N ASN A 84 11.03 -17.21 -13.75
CA ASN A 84 11.42 -18.36 -12.93
C ASN A 84 10.66 -19.63 -13.32
N ASP A 85 11.40 -20.74 -13.49
CA ASP A 85 10.81 -22.08 -13.67
C ASP A 85 10.28 -22.66 -12.35
N ILE A 86 10.59 -22.01 -11.22
CA ILE A 86 10.17 -22.41 -9.87
C ILE A 86 9.10 -21.43 -9.40
N LYS A 87 7.91 -21.96 -9.11
CA LYS A 87 6.84 -21.23 -8.45
C LYS A 87 6.96 -21.42 -6.95
N LEU A 88 6.70 -20.35 -6.20
CA LEU A 88 6.60 -20.41 -4.76
C LEU A 88 5.35 -21.21 -4.37
N ASP A 89 5.49 -22.11 -3.39
CA ASP A 89 4.34 -22.71 -2.75
C ASP A 89 3.82 -21.84 -1.58
N GLU A 90 2.80 -22.32 -0.86
CA GLU A 90 2.22 -21.56 0.25
C GLU A 90 3.19 -21.38 1.42
N ASP A 91 4.04 -22.37 1.68
CA ASP A 91 5.03 -22.34 2.77
C ASP A 91 6.12 -21.31 2.45
N ASP A 92 6.61 -21.29 1.20
CA ASP A 92 7.57 -20.28 0.73
C ASP A 92 6.99 -18.85 0.86
N ILE A 93 5.71 -18.66 0.52
CA ILE A 93 5.04 -17.35 0.62
C ILE A 93 4.88 -16.91 2.07
N GLU A 94 4.55 -17.82 2.98
CA GLU A 94 4.43 -17.52 4.41
C GLU A 94 5.79 -17.12 5.00
N ASP A 95 6.87 -17.83 4.63
CA ASP A 95 8.23 -17.49 5.01
C ASP A 95 8.60 -16.04 4.62
N TYR A 96 8.24 -15.57 3.42
CA TYR A 96 8.47 -14.17 3.02
C TYR A 96 7.65 -13.17 3.84
N ARG A 97 6.43 -13.52 4.25
CA ARG A 97 5.57 -12.65 5.05
C ARG A 97 6.07 -12.50 6.48
N GLU A 98 6.57 -13.60 7.06
CA GLU A 98 7.15 -13.63 8.41
C GLU A 98 8.58 -13.10 8.47
N ALA A 99 9.29 -13.08 7.32
CA ALA A 99 10.66 -12.61 7.25
C ALA A 99 10.84 -11.15 7.70
N ASP A 100 12.06 -10.86 8.14
CA ASP A 100 12.54 -9.52 8.42
C ASP A 100 12.53 -8.68 7.12
N PHE A 101 11.64 -7.69 7.06
CA PHE A 101 11.42 -6.90 5.85
C PHE A 101 12.68 -6.22 5.37
N ASP A 102 13.51 -5.68 6.27
CA ASP A 102 14.74 -4.98 5.89
C ASP A 102 15.71 -5.92 5.15
N LYS A 103 15.72 -7.21 5.51
CA LYS A 103 16.54 -8.21 4.83
C LYS A 103 15.97 -8.58 3.47
N VAL A 104 14.65 -8.78 3.37
CA VAL A 104 14.00 -9.08 2.09
C VAL A 104 14.17 -7.90 1.14
N PHE A 105 13.94 -6.68 1.61
CA PHE A 105 14.14 -5.46 0.84
C PHE A 105 15.61 -5.26 0.45
N ALA A 106 16.58 -5.56 1.31
CA ALA A 106 17.99 -5.51 0.94
C ALA A 106 18.36 -6.51 -0.17
N MET A 107 17.69 -7.66 -0.25
CA MET A 107 17.94 -8.68 -1.28
C MET A 107 17.24 -8.35 -2.61
N TYR A 108 15.98 -7.90 -2.55
CA TYR A 108 15.10 -7.80 -3.72
C TYR A 108 14.66 -6.38 -4.06
N GLY A 109 14.94 -5.40 -3.19
CA GLY A 109 14.51 -4.00 -3.34
C GLY A 109 14.98 -3.33 -4.62
N ASN A 110 16.18 -3.68 -5.11
CA ASN A 110 16.68 -3.14 -6.37
C ASN A 110 16.07 -3.82 -7.62
N SER A 111 15.36 -4.93 -7.44
CA SER A 111 14.71 -5.69 -8.52
C SER A 111 13.24 -5.32 -8.69
N ILE A 112 12.66 -4.58 -7.74
CA ILE A 112 11.26 -4.17 -7.72
C ILE A 112 11.23 -2.66 -7.53
N GLU A 113 10.95 -1.94 -8.60
CA GLU A 113 10.63 -0.53 -8.54
C GLU A 113 9.13 -0.43 -8.26
N ILE A 114 8.75 0.15 -7.10
CA ILE A 114 7.36 0.39 -6.76
C ILE A 114 7.04 1.85 -7.05
N ASP A 115 6.12 2.07 -7.97
CA ASP A 115 5.47 3.35 -8.18
C ASP A 115 4.25 3.47 -7.23
N PRO A 116 4.30 4.34 -6.21
CA PRO A 116 3.21 4.50 -5.24
C PRO A 116 1.87 4.92 -5.87
N PHE A 117 1.87 5.44 -7.10
CA PHE A 117 0.69 5.96 -7.77
C PHE A 117 0.14 5.05 -8.87
N ASN A 118 0.97 4.14 -9.40
CA ASN A 118 0.58 3.21 -10.46
C ASN A 118 0.48 1.76 -9.97
N ASP A 119 1.32 1.36 -9.00
CA ASP A 119 1.38 -0.02 -8.50
C ASP A 119 0.48 -0.25 -7.28
N CYS A 120 -0.26 0.77 -6.84
CA CYS A 120 -1.34 0.58 -5.88
C CYS A 120 -2.41 1.67 -5.96
N LYS A 121 -3.62 1.34 -5.51
CA LYS A 121 -4.70 2.28 -5.22
C LYS A 121 -5.15 2.12 -3.78
N CYS A 122 -4.75 3.05 -2.92
CA CYS A 122 -5.23 3.17 -1.55
C CYS A 122 -6.62 3.83 -1.52
N GLN A 123 -7.63 3.09 -1.09
CA GLN A 123 -9.02 3.55 -0.99
C GLN A 123 -9.23 4.27 0.36
N ILE A 124 -9.47 5.58 0.32
CA ILE A 124 -10.83 6.12 0.49
C ILE A 124 -11.80 5.42 1.48
N PRO A 125 -11.61 5.34 2.83
CA PRO A 125 -12.66 4.78 3.68
C PRO A 125 -13.99 5.54 3.51
N ALA A 126 -15.07 4.82 3.24
CA ALA A 126 -16.36 5.43 2.89
C ALA A 126 -16.90 6.35 4.00
N GLU A 127 -16.60 6.02 5.26
CA GLU A 127 -16.96 6.83 6.43
C GLU A 127 -16.21 8.17 6.53
N TRP A 128 -15.13 8.36 5.75
CA TRP A 128 -14.33 9.59 5.72
C TRP A 128 -14.70 10.50 4.56
N LEU A 129 -15.50 9.99 3.61
CA LEU A 129 -16.02 10.78 2.51
C LEU A 129 -17.06 11.79 3.03
N PRO A 130 -17.06 13.03 2.52
CA PRO A 130 -18.10 14.01 2.86
C PRO A 130 -19.48 13.50 2.44
N LYS A 131 -20.49 13.78 3.28
CA LYS A 131 -21.89 13.35 3.07
C LYS A 131 -22.66 14.28 2.16
#